data_AF-A0A4R9KBQ0-F1
#
_entry.id   AF-A0A4R9KBQ0-F1
#
_cell.length_a   1.000
_cell.length_b   1.000
_cell.length_c   1.000
_cell.angle_alpha   90.00
_cell.angle_beta   90.00
_cell.angle_gamma   90.00
#
_symmetry.space_group_name_H-M   'P 1'
#
loop_
_entity.id
_entity.type
_entity.pdbx_description
1 polymer ?
#
loop_
_entity_poly.entity_id
_entity_poly.type
_entity_poly.pdbx_seq_one_letter_code
_entity_poly.pdbx_strand_id
1 'polypeptide(L)'
;MNLINNVSKAATGAFWLLWLGTLSGIVELTNLHPSLNGIIITLGWVILGIHVIEVGIYSFRAGDRGGFKLPDAIQVFFFGVFHLIPVSFSDKK
;
A
#
# COMPACT_ATOMS: atom_id res chain seq x y z
N MET A 1 13.54 -0.91 14.28
CA MET A 1 13.23 -0.69 12.84
C MET A 1 12.40 -1.83 12.25
N ASN A 2 12.79 -3.09 12.41
CA ASN A 2 12.08 -4.23 11.81
C ASN A 2 10.66 -4.45 12.36
N LEU A 3 10.43 -4.29 13.66
CA LEU A 3 9.10 -4.50 14.24
C LEU A 3 8.07 -3.48 13.73
N ILE A 4 8.42 -2.19 13.73
CA ILE A 4 7.53 -1.12 13.25
C ILE A 4 7.17 -1.35 11.78
N ASN A 5 8.16 -1.63 10.92
CA ASN A 5 7.90 -1.90 9.51
C ASN A 5 6.99 -3.12 9.30
N ASN A 6 7.21 -4.20 10.06
CA ASN A 6 6.39 -5.40 9.98
C ASN A 6 4.95 -5.16 10.45
N VAL A 7 4.77 -4.40 11.54
CA VAL A 7 3.45 -4.03 12.05
C VAL A 7 2.72 -3.15 11.04
N SER A 8 3.39 -2.16 10.46
CA SER A 8 2.77 -1.30 9.46
C SER A 8 2.38 -2.07 8.21
N LYS A 9 3.23 -2.98 7.70
CA LYS A 9 2.88 -3.89 6.59
C LYS A 9 1.70 -4.81 6.92
N ALA A 10 1.65 -5.36 8.13
CA ALA A 10 0.55 -6.19 8.58
C ALA A 10 -0.76 -5.39 8.66
N ALA A 11 -0.71 -4.15 9.19
CA ALA A 11 -1.86 -3.26 9.25
C ALA A 11 -2.36 -2.88 7.85
N THR A 12 -1.46 -2.53 6.92
CA THR A 12 -1.83 -2.25 5.53
C THR A 12 -2.43 -3.47 4.85
N GLY A 13 -1.84 -4.66 5.04
CA GLY A 13 -2.39 -5.91 4.51
C GLY A 13 -3.79 -6.22 5.07
N ALA A 14 -3.98 -6.07 6.38
CA ALA A 14 -5.28 -6.24 7.03
C ALA A 14 -6.32 -5.23 6.51
N PHE A 15 -5.91 -3.98 6.29
CA PHE A 15 -6.77 -2.97 5.68
C PHE A 15 -7.19 -3.36 4.25
N TRP A 16 -6.28 -3.88 3.43
CA TRP A 16 -6.63 -4.35 2.08
C TRP A 16 -7.63 -5.50 2.10
N LEU A 17 -7.45 -6.47 3.01
CA LEU A 17 -8.40 -7.56 3.19
C LEU A 17 -9.77 -7.05 3.64
N LEU A 18 -9.80 -6.10 4.58
CA LEU A 18 -11.03 -5.45 5.03
C LEU A 18 -11.71 -4.72 3.86
N TRP A 19 -10.96 -3.91 3.12
CA TRP A 19 -11.47 -3.12 2.00
C TRP A 19 -12.04 -4.01 0.89
N LEU A 20 -11.30 -5.05 0.47
CA LEU A 20 -11.77 -6.02 -0.53
C LEU A 20 -12.97 -6.83 -0.02
N GLY A 21 -12.97 -7.19 1.26
CA GLY A 21 -14.11 -7.83 1.91
C GLY A 21 -15.36 -6.96 1.88
N THR A 22 -15.23 -5.66 2.16
CA THR A 22 -16.34 -4.71 2.08
C THR A 22 -16.79 -4.46 0.64
N LEU A 23 -15.85 -4.35 -0.32
CA LEU A 23 -16.16 -4.16 -1.75
C LEU A 23 -16.90 -5.34 -2.38
N SER A 24 -16.56 -6.56 -1.95
CA SER A 24 -17.20 -7.79 -2.43
C SER A 24 -18.50 -8.14 -1.72
N GLY A 25 -18.87 -7.39 -0.68
CA GLY A 25 -20.04 -7.68 0.16
C GLY A 25 -19.85 -8.86 1.12
N ILE A 26 -18.63 -9.40 1.23
CA ILE A 26 -18.29 -10.46 2.22
C ILE A 26 -18.27 -9.89 3.64
N VAL A 27 -17.82 -8.64 3.80
CA VAL A 27 -17.74 -7.94 5.09
C VAL A 27 -18.74 -6.80 5.12
N GLU A 28 -19.74 -6.92 6.00
CA GLU A 28 -20.82 -5.95 6.17
C GLU A 28 -20.69 -5.26 7.54
N LEU A 29 -20.22 -4.01 7.55
CA LEU A 29 -19.97 -3.23 8.78
C LEU A 29 -21.17 -2.39 9.21
N THR A 30 -22.28 -2.38 8.46
CA THR A 30 -23.48 -1.61 8.81
C THR A 30 -24.11 -2.06 10.14
N ASN A 31 -23.90 -3.32 10.52
CA ASN A 31 -24.27 -3.85 11.84
C ASN A 31 -23.56 -3.14 13.01
N LEU A 32 -22.38 -2.57 12.76
CA LEU A 32 -21.65 -1.77 13.74
C LEU A 32 -22.05 -0.29 13.63
N HIS A 33 -22.07 0.25 12.41
CA HIS A 33 -22.55 1.59 12.14
C HIS A 33 -22.82 1.77 10.63
N PRO A 34 -23.95 2.41 10.24
CA PRO A 34 -24.40 2.45 8.84
C PRO A 34 -23.44 3.13 7.86
N SER A 35 -22.56 4.03 8.33
CA SER A 35 -21.60 4.72 7.46
C SER A 35 -20.28 3.98 7.23
N LEU A 36 -19.97 2.92 8.01
CA LEU A 36 -18.64 2.33 8.01
C LEU A 36 -18.26 1.69 6.68
N ASN A 37 -19.20 1.04 5.99
CA ASN A 37 -18.93 0.50 4.65
C ASN A 37 -18.47 1.60 3.70
N GLY A 38 -19.20 2.71 3.67
CA GLY A 38 -18.88 3.86 2.82
C GLY A 38 -17.52 4.47 3.17
N ILE A 39 -17.21 4.59 4.46
CA ILE A 39 -15.92 5.11 4.94
C ILE A 39 -14.77 4.19 4.49
N ILE A 40 -14.86 2.89 4.75
CA ILE A 40 -13.81 1.92 4.39
C ILE A 40 -13.61 1.92 2.88
N ILE A 41 -14.68 1.82 2.09
CA ILE A 41 -14.61 1.84 0.62
C ILE A 41 -13.92 3.10 0.12
N THR A 42 -14.33 4.27 0.63
CA THR A 42 -13.76 5.57 0.23
C THR A 42 -12.28 5.66 0.59
N LEU A 43 -11.90 5.28 1.81
CA LEU A 43 -10.50 5.30 2.25
C LEU A 43 -9.64 4.39 1.38
N GLY A 44 -10.12 3.20 1.02
CA GLY A 44 -9.32 2.30 0.19
C GLY A 44 -9.12 2.80 -1.24
N TRP A 45 -10.10 3.50 -1.83
CA TRP A 45 -9.89 4.17 -3.12
C TRP A 45 -8.88 5.31 -3.03
N VAL A 46 -8.92 6.11 -1.96
CA VAL A 46 -7.95 7.18 -1.71
C VAL A 46 -6.54 6.60 -1.56
N ILE A 47 -6.38 5.57 -0.73
CA ILE A 47 -5.09 4.90 -0.49
C ILE A 47 -4.58 4.27 -1.78
N LEU A 48 -5.43 3.58 -2.54
CA LEU A 48 -5.07 3.00 -3.83
C LEU A 48 -4.58 4.06 -4.81
N GLY A 49 -5.27 5.21 -4.89
CA GLY A 49 -4.87 6.34 -5.74
C GLY A 49 -3.48 6.87 -5.36
N ILE A 50 -3.21 7.01 -4.06
CA ILE A 50 -1.88 7.41 -3.55
C ILE A 50 -0.82 6.38 -3.98
N HIS A 51 -1.08 5.09 -3.79
CA HIS A 51 -0.14 4.03 -4.16
C HIS A 51 0.14 3.98 -5.67
N VAL A 52 -0.87 4.25 -6.52
CA VAL A 52 -0.67 4.36 -7.98
C VAL A 52 0.25 5.52 -8.33
N ILE A 53 0.05 6.70 -7.72
CA ILE A 53 0.92 7.87 -7.90
C ILE A 53 2.35 7.53 -7.46
N GLU A 54 2.49 6.87 -6.32
CA GLU A 54 3.77 6.45 -5.77
C GLU A 54 4.53 5.49 -6.69
N VAL A 55 3.85 4.48 -7.25
CA VAL A 55 4.42 3.58 -8.27
C VAL A 55 4.83 4.36 -9.51
N GLY A 56 4.04 5.35 -9.94
CA GLY A 56 4.39 6.24 -11.04
C GLY A 56 5.67 7.03 -10.78
N ILE A 57 5.80 7.63 -9.59
CA ILE A 57 7.00 8.35 -9.15
C ILE A 57 8.20 7.41 -9.07
N TYR A 58 8.04 6.21 -8.50
CA TYR A 58 9.08 5.19 -8.47
C TYR A 58 9.54 4.83 -9.89
N SER A 59 8.59 4.55 -10.78
CA SER A 59 8.86 4.14 -12.16
C SER A 59 9.62 5.21 -12.94
N PHE A 60 9.22 6.48 -12.78
CA PHE A 60 9.90 7.61 -13.39
C PHE A 60 11.34 7.77 -12.88
N ARG A 61 11.54 7.64 -11.56
CA ARG A 61 12.87 7.81 -10.93
C ARG A 61 13.79 6.60 -11.06
N ALA A 62 13.26 5.42 -11.40
CA ALA A 62 14.05 4.20 -11.48
C ALA A 62 15.04 4.20 -12.67
N GLY A 63 14.74 4.93 -13.74
CA GLY A 63 15.65 5.11 -14.89
C GLY A 63 16.97 5.75 -14.48
N ASP A 64 16.93 6.76 -13.61
CA ASP A 64 18.11 7.51 -13.15
C ASP A 64 18.93 6.77 -12.07
N ARG A 65 18.45 5.62 -11.57
CA ARG A 65 18.94 5.00 -10.32
C ARG A 65 19.25 3.51 -10.39
N GLY A 66 19.57 3.00 -11.58
CA GLY A 66 20.01 1.61 -11.77
C GLY A 66 18.93 0.63 -12.24
N GLY A 67 17.81 1.15 -12.74
CA GLY A 67 16.79 0.39 -13.47
C GLY A 67 15.55 0.05 -12.65
N PHE A 68 14.41 -0.09 -13.35
CA PHE A 68 13.14 -0.49 -12.77
C PHE A 68 13.15 -1.94 -12.31
N LYS A 69 12.77 -2.19 -11.05
CA LYS A 69 12.59 -3.54 -10.51
C LYS A 69 11.12 -3.78 -10.21
N LEU A 70 10.51 -4.69 -10.96
CA LEU A 70 9.10 -5.06 -10.77
C LEU A 70 8.78 -5.50 -9.33
N PRO A 71 9.62 -6.28 -8.62
CA PRO A 71 9.35 -6.64 -7.22
C PRO A 71 9.24 -5.44 -6.29
N ASP A 72 10.07 -4.41 -6.49
CA ASP A 72 10.04 -3.19 -5.69
C ASP A 72 8.78 -2.38 -6.01
N ALA A 73 8.41 -2.27 -7.28
CA ALA A 73 7.17 -1.61 -7.70
C ALA A 73 5.91 -2.28 -7.12
N ILE A 74 5.88 -3.61 -7.05
CA ILE A 74 4.80 -4.34 -6.39
C ILE A 74 4.77 -4.02 -4.89
N GLN A 75 5.92 -3.95 -4.23
CA GLN A 75 5.96 -3.56 -2.81
C GLN A 75 5.51 -2.11 -2.59
N VAL A 76 5.90 -1.18 -3.46
CA VAL A 76 5.38 0.21 -3.45
C VAL A 76 3.87 0.19 -3.64
N PHE A 77 3.35 -0.62 -4.56
CA PHE A 77 1.92 -0.66 -4.84
C PHE A 77 1.09 -1.18 -3.67
N PHE A 78 1.56 -2.21 -2.95
CA PHE A 78 0.79 -2.79 -1.85
C PHE A 78 1.00 -2.08 -0.52
N PHE A 79 2.20 -1.59 -0.27
CA PHE A 79 2.58 -1.04 1.04
C PHE A 79 2.93 0.45 0.98
N GLY A 80 3.04 1.06 -0.18
CA GLY A 80 3.47 2.45 -0.31
C GLY A 80 4.98 2.64 -0.11
N VAL A 81 5.50 3.80 -0.51
CA VAL A 81 6.96 4.07 -0.55
C VAL A 81 7.58 4.12 0.85
N PHE A 82 6.81 4.52 1.86
CA PHE A 82 7.32 4.67 3.24
C PHE A 82 7.63 3.33 3.93
N HIS A 83 7.09 2.22 3.44
CA HIS A 83 7.39 0.87 3.96
C HIS A 83 8.65 0.25 3.32
N LEU A 84 9.26 0.97 2.37
CA LEU A 84 10.48 0.57 1.66
C LEU A 84 11.75 1.25 2.19
N ILE A 85 11.69 1.99 3.29
CA ILE A 85 12.90 2.53 3.91
C ILE A 85 13.44 1.47 4.91
N PRO A 86 14.55 0.74 4.64
CA PRO A 86 15.55 0.91 3.59
C PRO A 86 15.79 -0.41 2.80
N VAL A 87 15.15 -0.60 1.64
CA VAL A 87 15.61 -1.64 0.71
C VAL A 87 16.70 -1.03 -0.17
N SER A 88 17.94 -1.12 0.31
CA SER A 88 19.19 -1.02 -0.45
C SER A 88 19.31 0.14 -1.46
N PHE A 89 19.15 1.38 -1.03
CA PHE A 89 19.73 2.53 -1.76
C PHE A 89 21.21 2.77 -1.39
N SER A 90 21.85 1.81 -0.69
CA SER A 90 23.24 1.91 -0.24
C SER A 90 24.22 0.99 -0.99
N ASP A 91 23.78 0.11 -1.89
CA ASP A 91 24.69 -0.80 -2.57
C ASP A 91 24.68 -0.59 -4.09
N LYS A 92 25.32 0.51 -4.50
CA LYS A 92 26.41 0.50 -5.48
C LYS A 92 27.11 1.87 -5.51
N LYS A 93 28.34 1.83 -4.98
CA LYS A 93 29.56 2.63 -5.24
C LYS A 93 29.43 3.88 -6.10
#